data_AF-A0A953X1N8-F1
#
_entry.id   AF-A0A953X1N8-F1
#
_cell.length_a   1.000
_cell.length_b   1.000
_cell.length_c   1.000
_cell.angle_alpha   90.00
_cell.angle_beta   90.00
_cell.angle_gamma   90.00
#
_symmetry.space_group_name_H-M   'P 1'
#
loop_
_entity.id
_entity.type
_entity.pdbx_description
1 polymer ?
#
loop_
_entity_poly.entity_id
_entity_poly.type
_entity_poly.pdbx_seq_one_letter_code
_entity_poly.pdbx_strand_id
1 'polypeptide(L)'
;MDVIDGFLQTFIAYIDSGFGLLQGDVAYLTSTLIVIDVTLAGLFWALSQNSDVIAGLLKKVLYVGFFAFILGNFALLSNILFESFAALGVKAGSSTMTAADLMRPGYIASVGFEAALPLLEEVGEMLGPIAFFENFILIAVMLLAWAVIMVAFFVLAVQLFISILEFKLTTL
;
A
#
# COMPACT_ATOMS: atom_id res chain seq x y z
N MET A 1 19.30 -2.56 -11.79
CA MET A 1 18.61 -2.56 -10.48
C MET A 1 18.60 -1.13 -10.01
N ASP A 2 17.42 -0.50 -10.00
CA ASP A 2 17.27 0.91 -9.67
C ASP A 2 17.66 1.21 -8.21
N VAL A 3 18.33 2.35 -8.01
CA VAL A 3 18.72 2.85 -6.68
C VAL A 3 17.49 2.98 -5.76
N ILE A 4 16.32 3.26 -6.34
CA ILE A 4 15.04 3.37 -5.63
C ILE A 4 14.56 2.00 -5.12
N ASP A 5 14.65 0.95 -5.92
CA ASP A 5 14.28 -0.42 -5.52
C ASP A 5 15.21 -0.92 -4.39
N GLY A 6 16.51 -0.59 -4.45
CA GLY A 6 17.48 -0.91 -3.39
C GLY A 6 17.25 -0.14 -2.08
N PHE A 7 16.86 1.13 -2.17
CA PHE A 7 16.50 1.94 -0.99
C PHE A 7 15.21 1.42 -0.34
N LEU A 8 14.17 1.14 -1.13
CA LEU A 8 12.92 0.52 -0.67
C LEU A 8 13.19 -0.79 0.06
N GLN A 9 14.02 -1.67 -0.53
CA GLN A 9 14.35 -2.97 0.05
C GLN A 9 15.10 -2.83 1.39
N THR A 10 16.02 -1.87 1.49
CA THR A 10 16.77 -1.60 2.73
C THR A 10 15.84 -1.05 3.82
N PHE A 11 14.92 -0.16 3.45
CA PHE A 11 13.97 0.43 4.39
C PHE A 11 12.95 -0.61 4.90
N ILE A 12 12.44 -1.45 3.99
CA ILE A 12 11.59 -2.61 4.32
C ILE A 12 12.30 -3.55 5.29
N ALA A 13 13.55 -3.92 5.01
CA ALA A 13 14.32 -4.81 5.86
C ALA A 13 14.55 -4.22 7.27
N TYR A 14 14.77 -2.90 7.35
CA TYR A 14 14.95 -2.21 8.63
C TYR A 14 13.65 -2.17 9.44
N ILE A 15 12.51 -1.85 8.81
CA ILE A 15 11.19 -1.87 9.45
C ILE A 15 10.84 -3.27 9.95
N ASP A 16 11.01 -4.29 9.12
CA ASP A 16 10.71 -5.69 9.49
C ASP A 16 11.59 -6.15 10.67
N SER A 17 12.85 -5.68 10.73
CA SER A 17 13.73 -5.95 11.88
C SER A 17 13.28 -5.26 13.16
N GLY A 18 12.80 -4.02 13.07
CA GLY A 18 12.31 -3.26 14.22
C GLY A 18 11.01 -3.82 14.79
N PHE A 19 10.07 -4.21 13.93
CA PHE A 19 8.83 -4.88 14.35
C PHE A 19 9.07 -6.31 14.83
N GLY A 20 10.02 -7.05 14.25
CA GLY A 20 10.39 -8.38 14.71
C GLY A 20 10.84 -8.42 16.19
N LEU A 21 11.41 -7.32 16.70
CA LEU A 21 11.78 -7.18 18.11
C LEU A 21 10.57 -6.98 19.04
N LEU A 22 9.49 -6.36 18.56
CA LEU A 22 8.30 -6.03 19.36
C LEU A 22 7.17 -7.06 19.19
N GLN A 23 7.18 -7.83 18.10
CA GLN A 23 6.12 -8.77 17.74
C GLN A 23 5.86 -9.81 18.85
N GLY A 24 6.92 -10.29 19.49
CA GLY A 24 6.82 -11.24 20.61
C GLY A 24 6.10 -10.66 21.83
N ASP A 25 6.45 -9.44 22.22
CA ASP A 25 5.87 -8.75 23.37
C ASP A 25 4.41 -8.37 23.12
N VAL A 26 4.09 -7.90 21.91
CA VAL A 26 2.71 -7.56 21.51
C VAL A 26 1.84 -8.80 21.44
N ALA A 27 2.34 -9.90 20.87
CA ALA A 27 1.61 -11.17 20.81
C ALA A 27 1.36 -11.74 22.22
N TYR A 28 2.35 -11.66 23.11
CA TYR A 28 2.21 -12.10 24.50
C TYR A 28 1.17 -11.28 25.26
N LEU A 29 1.24 -9.95 25.17
CA LEU A 29 0.28 -9.06 25.84
C LEU A 29 -1.14 -9.28 25.31
N THR A 30 -1.30 -9.37 23.99
CA THR A 30 -2.59 -9.59 23.33
C THR A 30 -3.18 -10.95 23.70
N SER A 31 -2.38 -12.02 23.68
CA SER A 31 -2.81 -13.36 24.10
C SER A 31 -3.23 -13.38 25.57
N THR A 32 -2.47 -12.72 26.43
CA THR A 32 -2.78 -12.61 27.86
C THR A 32 -4.10 -11.86 28.08
N LEU A 33 -4.33 -10.74 27.39
CA LEU A 33 -5.60 -10.01 27.46
C LEU A 33 -6.78 -10.85 26.96
N ILE A 34 -6.62 -11.59 25.86
CA ILE A 34 -7.66 -12.49 25.34
C ILE A 34 -8.00 -13.57 26.37
N VAL A 35 -6.98 -14.19 26.97
CA VAL A 35 -7.18 -15.21 28.01
C VAL A 35 -7.92 -14.63 29.21
N ILE A 36 -7.57 -13.42 29.65
CA ILE A 36 -8.27 -12.74 30.76
C ILE A 36 -9.73 -12.49 30.41
N ASP A 37 -10.03 -11.96 29.22
CA ASP A 37 -11.41 -11.65 28.81
C ASP A 37 -12.28 -12.92 28.74
N VAL A 38 -11.75 -14.00 28.14
CA VAL A 38 -12.43 -15.29 28.07
C VAL A 38 -12.62 -15.91 29.46
N THR A 39 -11.61 -15.81 30.33
CA THR A 39 -11.70 -16.34 31.71
C THR A 39 -12.73 -15.59 32.54
N LEU A 40 -12.75 -14.25 32.46
CA LEU A 40 -13.75 -13.43 33.15
C LEU A 40 -15.16 -13.69 32.60
N ALA A 41 -15.32 -13.83 31.29
CA ALA A 41 -16.59 -14.22 30.69
C ALA A 41 -17.08 -15.59 31.19
N GLY A 42 -16.17 -16.57 31.34
CA GLY A 42 -16.45 -17.88 31.92
C GLY A 42 -16.80 -17.82 33.42
N LEU A 43 -16.15 -16.94 34.19
CA LEU A 43 -16.43 -16.76 35.61
C LEU A 43 -17.80 -16.11 35.84
N PHE A 44 -18.13 -15.06 35.08
CA PHE A 44 -19.47 -14.45 35.10
C PHE A 44 -20.56 -15.40 34.61
N TRP A 45 -20.22 -16.33 33.71
CA TRP A 45 -21.09 -17.42 33.31
C TRP A 45 -21.40 -18.38 34.46
N ALA A 46 -20.37 -18.84 35.19
CA ALA A 46 -20.53 -19.77 36.32
C ALA A 46 -21.35 -19.19 37.49
N LEU A 47 -21.45 -17.86 37.57
CA LEU A 47 -22.19 -17.13 38.62
C LEU A 47 -23.62 -16.74 38.20
N SER A 48 -24.03 -16.91 36.94
CA SER A 48 -25.36 -16.52 36.45
C SER A 48 -26.43 -17.59 36.71
N GLN A 49 -27.51 -17.24 37.40
CA GLN A 49 -28.56 -18.21 37.79
C GLN A 49 -29.77 -18.32 36.84
N ASN A 50 -29.96 -17.42 35.84
CA ASN A 50 -31.27 -17.35 35.15
C ASN A 50 -31.35 -16.73 33.74
N SER A 51 -30.27 -16.72 32.95
CA SER A 51 -30.31 -16.19 31.57
C SER A 51 -30.39 -17.33 30.53
N ASP A 52 -30.86 -17.07 29.31
CA ASP A 52 -30.70 -17.98 28.16
C ASP A 52 -29.21 -18.17 27.86
N VAL A 53 -28.59 -19.05 28.65
CA VAL A 53 -27.15 -19.10 28.89
C VAL A 53 -26.38 -19.43 27.61
N ILE A 54 -26.93 -20.33 26.81
CA ILE A 54 -26.33 -20.81 25.56
C ILE A 54 -26.29 -19.70 24.51
N ALA A 55 -27.39 -18.95 24.36
CA ALA A 55 -27.46 -17.86 23.39
C ALA A 55 -26.52 -16.71 23.75
N GLY A 56 -26.41 -16.37 25.05
CA GLY A 56 -25.50 -15.34 25.54
C GLY A 56 -24.02 -15.70 25.38
N LEU A 57 -23.65 -16.94 25.73
CA LEU A 57 -22.28 -17.44 25.54
C LEU A 57 -21.89 -17.51 24.07
N LEU A 58 -22.76 -18.07 23.22
CA LEU A 58 -22.49 -18.17 21.79
C LEU A 58 -22.21 -16.78 21.20
N LYS A 59 -23.01 -15.77 21.57
CA LYS A 59 -22.82 -14.40 21.09
C LYS A 59 -21.48 -13.82 21.52
N LYS A 60 -21.06 -14.05 22.77
CA LYS A 60 -19.84 -13.47 23.34
C LYS A 60 -18.58 -14.19 22.84
N VAL A 61 -18.61 -15.53 22.76
CA VAL A 61 -17.53 -16.34 22.19
C VAL A 61 -17.35 -16.05 20.70
N LEU A 62 -18.42 -15.88 19.94
CA LEU A 62 -18.34 -15.57 18.52
C LEU A 62 -17.85 -14.14 18.29
N TYR A 63 -18.25 -13.17 19.13
CA TYR A 63 -17.76 -11.81 19.06
C TYR A 63 -16.27 -11.73 19.44
N VAL A 64 -15.91 -12.15 20.64
CA VAL A 64 -14.52 -12.11 21.14
C VAL A 64 -13.62 -13.01 20.30
N GLY A 65 -14.08 -14.20 19.92
CA GLY A 65 -13.34 -15.12 19.05
C GLY A 65 -13.14 -14.57 17.64
N PHE A 66 -14.11 -13.85 17.08
CA PHE A 66 -13.95 -13.16 15.80
C PHE A 66 -12.93 -12.02 15.89
N PHE A 67 -12.98 -11.19 16.94
CA PHE A 67 -11.97 -10.14 17.16
C PHE A 67 -10.58 -10.72 17.43
N ALA A 68 -10.47 -11.78 18.21
CA ALA A 68 -9.22 -12.50 18.43
C ALA A 68 -8.69 -13.12 17.12
N PHE A 69 -9.57 -13.65 16.27
CA PHE A 69 -9.21 -14.16 14.97
C PHE A 69 -8.70 -13.05 14.04
N ILE A 70 -9.40 -11.90 13.97
CA ILE A 70 -8.97 -10.75 13.17
C ILE A 70 -7.63 -10.22 13.65
N LEU A 71 -7.48 -9.98 14.95
CA LEU A 71 -6.24 -9.44 15.52
C LEU A 71 -5.08 -10.43 15.35
N GLY A 72 -5.33 -11.73 15.57
CA GLY A 72 -4.32 -12.77 15.40
C GLY A 72 -3.91 -13.02 13.95
N ASN A 73 -4.77 -12.70 12.98
CA ASN A 73 -4.50 -12.88 11.55
C ASN A 73 -4.46 -11.54 10.79
N PHE A 74 -4.27 -10.42 11.48
CA PHE A 74 -4.45 -9.10 10.92
C PHE A 74 -3.53 -8.84 9.72
N ALA A 75 -2.28 -9.29 9.80
CA ALA A 75 -1.32 -9.23 8.70
C ALA A 75 -1.80 -10.02 7.46
N LEU A 76 -2.36 -11.22 7.65
CA LEU A 76 -2.89 -12.05 6.57
C LEU A 76 -4.10 -11.36 5.91
N LEU A 77 -5.08 -10.94 6.72
CA LEU A 77 -6.30 -10.29 6.23
C LEU A 77 -5.98 -8.98 5.48
N SER A 78 -5.04 -8.21 6.01
CA SER A 78 -4.56 -6.97 5.38
C SER A 78 -3.89 -7.24 4.04
N ASN A 79 -3.01 -8.24 3.93
CA ASN A 79 -2.38 -8.62 2.66
C ASN A 79 -3.42 -9.00 1.60
N ILE A 80 -4.44 -9.78 1.95
CA ILE A 80 -5.53 -10.15 1.03
C ILE A 80 -6.30 -8.92 0.56
N LEU A 81 -6.64 -8.00 1.47
CA LEU A 81 -7.32 -6.75 1.15
C LEU A 81 -6.48 -5.91 0.19
N PHE A 82 -5.19 -5.80 0.46
CA PHE A 82 -4.24 -5.05 -0.34
C PHE A 82 -4.13 -5.59 -1.76
N GLU A 83 -3.90 -6.90 -1.91
CA GLU A 83 -3.86 -7.57 -3.21
C GLU A 83 -5.17 -7.41 -3.98
N SER A 84 -6.31 -7.48 -3.27
CA SER A 84 -7.63 -7.28 -3.88
C SER A 84 -7.83 -5.87 -4.42
N PHE A 85 -7.43 -4.84 -3.65
CA PHE A 85 -7.50 -3.46 -4.11
C PHE A 85 -6.54 -3.18 -5.27
N ALA A 86 -5.32 -3.72 -5.23
CA ALA A 86 -4.38 -3.61 -6.34
C ALA A 86 -4.93 -4.27 -7.61
N ALA A 87 -5.53 -5.47 -7.50
CA ALA A 87 -6.17 -6.16 -8.62
C ALA A 87 -7.38 -5.40 -9.19
N LEU A 88 -8.23 -4.83 -8.33
CA LEU A 88 -9.35 -3.98 -8.73
C LEU A 88 -8.87 -2.67 -9.39
N GLY A 89 -7.81 -2.07 -8.88
CA GLY A 89 -7.18 -0.87 -9.45
C GLY A 89 -6.70 -1.08 -10.88
N VAL A 90 -6.02 -2.21 -11.15
CA VAL A 90 -5.60 -2.59 -12.52
C VAL A 90 -6.82 -2.79 -13.43
N LYS A 91 -7.86 -3.47 -12.94
CA LYS A 91 -9.07 -3.74 -13.72
C LYS A 91 -9.84 -2.46 -14.07
N ALA A 92 -9.84 -1.48 -13.17
CA ALA A 92 -10.49 -0.18 -13.38
C ALA A 92 -9.64 0.79 -14.22
N GLY A 93 -8.31 0.74 -14.08
CA GLY A 93 -7.37 1.64 -14.76
C GLY A 93 -7.11 1.31 -16.24
N SER A 94 -7.66 0.20 -16.75
CA SER A 94 -7.50 -0.30 -18.13
C SER A 94 -6.04 -0.30 -18.64
N SER A 95 -5.07 -0.42 -17.73
CA SER A 95 -3.65 -0.40 -18.07
C SER A 95 -3.18 -1.81 -18.46
N THR A 96 -2.23 -1.91 -19.39
CA THR A 96 -1.44 -3.11 -19.66
C THR A 96 -0.53 -3.52 -18.48
N MET A 97 -0.49 -2.71 -17.41
CA MET A 97 0.29 -2.95 -16.20
C MET A 97 -0.36 -4.00 -15.31
N THR A 98 0.48 -4.85 -14.68
CA THR A 98 0.01 -5.80 -13.67
C THR A 98 -0.02 -5.16 -12.28
N ALA A 99 -0.74 -5.79 -11.33
CA ALA A 99 -0.81 -5.31 -9.95
C ALA A 99 0.59 -5.30 -9.29
N ALA A 100 1.48 -6.19 -9.72
CA ALA A 100 2.86 -6.23 -9.29
C ALA A 100 3.69 -5.03 -9.80
N ASP A 101 3.34 -4.46 -10.97
CA ASP A 101 4.04 -3.32 -11.55
C ASP A 101 3.62 -1.99 -10.92
N LEU A 102 2.34 -1.85 -10.54
CA LEU A 102 1.86 -0.68 -9.76
C LEU A 102 2.56 -0.58 -8.40
N MET A 103 2.91 -1.73 -7.82
CA MET A 103 3.60 -1.83 -6.53
C MET A 103 5.08 -1.48 -6.59
N ARG A 104 5.61 -1.18 -7.78
CA ARG A 104 6.99 -0.79 -8.00
C ARG A 104 7.04 0.69 -8.35
N PRO A 105 7.37 1.58 -7.38
CA PRO A 105 7.43 3.01 -7.65
C PRO A 105 8.43 3.37 -8.76
N GLY A 106 9.49 2.57 -8.96
CA GLY A 106 10.41 2.72 -10.10
C GLY A 106 9.76 2.48 -11.47
N TYR A 107 8.78 1.59 -11.57
CA TYR A 107 8.06 1.33 -12.81
C TYR A 107 7.11 2.48 -13.18
N ILE A 108 6.49 3.12 -12.19
CA ILE A 108 5.67 4.33 -12.44
C ILE A 108 6.52 5.49 -12.96
N ALA A 109 7.74 5.64 -12.44
CA ALA A 109 8.68 6.64 -12.95
C ALA A 109 9.09 6.36 -14.42
N SER A 110 9.27 5.09 -14.81
CA SER A 110 9.56 4.74 -16.22
C SER A 110 8.37 4.96 -17.14
N VAL A 111 7.13 4.67 -16.69
CA VAL A 111 5.91 4.98 -17.46
C VAL A 111 5.77 6.49 -17.69
N GLY A 112 6.12 7.31 -16.70
CA GLY A 112 6.14 8.78 -16.86
C GLY A 112 7.12 9.24 -17.94
N PHE A 113 8.27 8.57 -18.07
CA PHE A 113 9.26 8.85 -19.12
C PHE A 113 8.78 8.41 -20.51
N GLU A 114 8.20 7.22 -20.63
CA GLU A 114 7.59 6.75 -21.89
C GLU A 114 6.40 7.61 -22.33
N ALA A 115 5.57 8.09 -21.39
CA ALA A 115 4.47 8.99 -21.70
C ALA A 115 4.94 10.37 -22.18
N ALA A 116 6.16 10.78 -21.81
CA ALA A 116 6.73 12.07 -22.16
C ALA A 116 7.58 12.02 -23.45
N LEU A 117 7.97 10.83 -23.92
CA LEU A 117 8.74 10.59 -25.14
C LEU A 117 8.12 11.19 -26.42
N PRO A 118 6.81 11.07 -26.68
CA PRO A 118 6.18 11.65 -27.88
C PRO A 118 6.31 13.18 -27.95
N LEU A 119 6.34 13.87 -26.80
CA LEU A 119 6.54 15.32 -26.77
C LEU A 119 7.97 15.71 -27.18
N LEU A 120 8.96 14.87 -26.86
CA LEU A 120 10.34 15.08 -27.29
C LEU A 120 10.52 14.78 -28.78
N GLU A 121 9.84 13.77 -29.31
CA GLU A 121 9.86 13.45 -30.74
C GLU A 121 9.23 14.58 -31.58
N GLU A 122 8.08 15.10 -31.18
CA GLU A 122 7.44 16.27 -31.81
C GLU A 122 8.34 17.52 -31.78
N VAL A 123 8.98 17.79 -30.63
CA VAL A 123 9.98 18.86 -30.55
C VAL A 123 11.15 18.60 -31.49
N GLY A 124 11.59 17.34 -31.62
CA GLY A 124 12.63 16.88 -32.54
C GLY A 124 12.32 17.16 -34.01
N GLU A 125 11.10 16.91 -34.45
CA GLU A 125 10.68 17.18 -35.84
C GLU A 125 10.57 18.67 -36.15
N MET A 126 10.28 19.50 -35.14
CA MET A 126 10.19 20.95 -35.27
C MET A 126 11.57 21.65 -35.20
N LEU A 127 12.65 20.92 -34.90
CA LEU A 127 14.03 21.41 -34.85
C LEU A 127 14.70 21.40 -36.24
N GLY A 128 14.23 22.26 -37.15
CA GLY A 128 14.90 22.58 -38.41
C GLY A 128 15.77 23.85 -38.33
N PRO A 129 16.80 24.05 -39.19
CA PRO A 129 17.68 25.24 -39.14
C PRO A 129 16.94 26.59 -39.24
N ILE A 130 15.79 26.60 -39.92
CA ILE A 130 14.91 27.76 -40.08
C ILE A 130 13.62 27.58 -39.24
N ALA A 131 13.05 26.37 -39.23
CA ALA A 131 11.82 26.03 -38.51
C ALA A 131 11.91 26.19 -36.98
N PHE A 132 13.11 26.09 -36.40
CA PHE A 132 13.35 26.37 -34.98
C PHE A 132 12.98 27.80 -34.59
N PHE A 133 13.30 28.77 -35.44
CA PHE A 133 13.00 30.18 -35.17
C PHE A 133 11.53 30.51 -35.41
N GLU A 134 10.85 29.80 -36.31
CA GLU A 134 9.40 29.96 -36.55
C GLU A 134 8.56 29.36 -35.42
N ASN A 135 9.00 28.23 -34.85
CA ASN A 135 8.23 27.46 -33.86
C ASN A 135 8.79 27.56 -32.43
N PHE A 136 9.68 28.52 -32.17
CA PHE A 136 10.38 28.68 -30.89
C PHE A 136 9.45 28.67 -29.67
N ILE A 137 8.31 29.35 -29.76
CA ILE A 137 7.31 29.42 -28.68
C ILE A 137 6.66 28.04 -28.43
N LEU A 138 6.35 27.31 -29.49
CA LEU A 138 5.68 26.01 -29.38
C LEU A 138 6.64 24.95 -28.82
N ILE A 139 7.89 24.95 -29.27
CA ILE A 139 8.97 24.12 -28.71
C ILE A 139 9.15 24.40 -27.21
N ALA A 140 9.16 25.68 -26.80
CA ALA A 140 9.29 26.04 -25.40
C ALA A 140 8.10 25.54 -24.54
N VAL A 141 6.88 25.60 -25.06
CA VAL A 141 5.67 25.10 -24.38
C VAL A 141 5.69 23.57 -24.27
N MET A 142 6.07 22.85 -25.33
CA MET A 142 6.18 21.38 -25.30
C MET A 142 7.25 20.90 -24.32
N LEU A 143 8.42 21.56 -24.27
CA LEU A 143 9.46 21.24 -23.28
C LEU A 143 9.02 21.53 -21.84
N LEU A 144 8.25 22.60 -21.63
CA LEU A 144 7.68 22.89 -20.32
C LEU A 144 6.63 21.85 -19.93
N ALA A 145 5.76 21.44 -20.85
CA ALA A 145 4.78 20.37 -20.63
C ALA A 145 5.47 19.04 -20.31
N TRP A 146 6.53 18.69 -21.04
CA TRP A 146 7.37 17.53 -20.78
C TRP A 146 7.94 17.55 -19.35
N ALA A 147 8.51 18.69 -18.92
CA ALA A 147 9.07 18.84 -17.59
C ALA A 147 8.01 18.70 -16.48
N VAL A 148 6.82 19.28 -16.68
CA VAL A 148 5.70 19.19 -15.74
C VAL A 148 5.20 17.74 -15.61
N ILE A 149 5.08 17.01 -16.71
CA ILE A 149 4.67 15.59 -16.71
C ILE A 149 5.68 14.75 -15.92
N MET A 150 6.98 14.94 -16.18
CA MET A 150 8.04 14.24 -15.45
C MET A 150 7.96 14.48 -13.93
N VAL A 151 7.73 15.74 -13.51
CA VAL A 151 7.56 16.08 -12.09
C VAL A 151 6.30 15.46 -11.50
N ALA A 152 5.18 15.46 -12.23
CA ALA A 152 3.93 14.88 -11.75
C ALA A 152 4.04 13.37 -11.50
N PHE A 153 4.65 12.63 -12.45
CA PHE A 153 4.88 11.18 -12.29
C PHE A 153 5.88 10.87 -11.18
N PHE A 154 6.89 11.73 -10.98
CA PHE A 154 7.83 11.59 -9.87
C PHE A 154 7.12 11.74 -8.51
N VAL A 155 6.27 12.76 -8.34
CA VAL A 155 5.48 12.96 -7.11
C VAL A 155 4.55 11.77 -6.87
N LEU A 156 3.91 11.25 -7.92
CA LEU A 156 3.04 10.07 -7.83
C LEU A 156 3.80 8.84 -7.34
N ALA A 157 4.99 8.57 -7.90
CA ALA A 157 5.83 7.46 -7.47
C ALA A 157 6.23 7.55 -5.99
N VAL A 158 6.59 8.76 -5.51
CA VAL A 158 6.88 8.99 -4.08
C VAL A 158 5.64 8.78 -3.21
N GLN A 159 4.48 9.24 -3.64
CA GLN A 159 3.24 9.07 -2.88
C GLN A 159 2.84 7.59 -2.77
N LEU A 160 3.00 6.83 -3.85
CA LEU A 160 2.74 5.40 -3.86
C LEU A 160 3.71 4.67 -2.93
N PHE A 161 4.99 5.06 -2.94
CA PHE A 161 6.00 4.56 -1.99
C PHE A 161 5.59 4.81 -0.53
N ILE A 162 5.19 6.04 -0.19
CA ILE A 162 4.74 6.37 1.18
C ILE A 162 3.49 5.57 1.55
N SER A 163 2.52 5.44 0.64
CA SER A 163 1.29 4.70 0.87
C SER A 163 1.56 3.21 1.15
N ILE A 164 2.50 2.58 0.43
CA ILE A 164 2.92 1.21 0.70
C ILE A 164 3.55 1.09 2.09
N LEU A 165 4.42 2.03 2.46
CA LEU A 165 5.05 2.03 3.78
C LEU A 165 4.04 2.22 4.92
N GLU A 166 3.13 3.18 4.78
CA GLU A 166 2.09 3.46 5.77
C GLU A 166 1.16 2.26 5.96
N PHE A 167 0.77 1.62 4.85
CA PHE A 167 0.00 0.38 4.92
C PHE A 167 0.76 -0.70 5.67
N LYS A 168 2.05 -0.90 5.35
CA LYS A 168 2.86 -1.93 6.02
C LYS A 168 3.03 -1.66 7.52
N LEU A 169 3.25 -0.41 7.90
CA LEU A 169 3.37 0.03 9.29
C LEU A 169 2.05 -0.11 10.08
N THR A 170 0.91 0.06 9.41
CA THR A 170 -0.41 -0.02 10.05
C THR A 170 -0.90 -1.47 10.17
N THR A 171 -0.38 -2.38 9.34
CA THR A 171 -0.86 -3.76 9.22
C THR A 171 -0.02 -4.80 9.95
N LEU A 172 1.16 -4.39 10.41
CA LEU A 172 2.02 -5.10 11.36
C LEU A 172 1.60 -4.77 12.81
#